data_AF-A0A2D3WNF1-F1
#
_entry.id   AF-A0A2D3WNF1-F1
#
_cell.length_a   1.000
_cell.length_b   1.000
_cell.length_c   1.000
_cell.angle_alpha   90.00
_cell.angle_beta   90.00
_cell.angle_gamma   90.00
#
_symmetry.space_group_name_H-M   'P 1'
#
loop_
_entity.id
_entity.type
_entity.pdbx_description
1 polymer ?
#
loop_
_entity_poly.entity_id
_entity_poly.type
_entity_poly.pdbx_seq_one_letter_code
_entity_poly.pdbx_strand_id
1 'polypeptide(L)'
;MRYFYFFLLPLLLYAKPFKIATYNVENLFDASFQGSEYEQYVPGKHNWNEQMVDTKLNHTAEVICDLDADILGLQEIENSNILKQLQKRLEEVGCGYQYSAITTKTNTSIQVALLSRYPIRAHKELVVSHEPNIRNLLEADVEVQEHFVKLFVNHWKSKSRGGKESKRIIYAKKLEKYILSLPPGTDYIVMGDLNSDYDAYLTLNHRLDDTNGQTGINHVLRTVCDEKLLQKDEMSKAQKGSHYNLWQELPFVQRWSHKFYGNKSTLDHIVLPAGMFDKKGIDYVNHSFKVFKAPYLFTKQGYINRWQYDHGKHKGKGYSDHLPVYAFFDTSPYAADKNSQKNKTIVSKPIEFLYSVESLKEEVLLEDVVVLMKRGNHALIKQTPNGRGIYLYGCAKGLTEGRRYDIVAQNIAMYHGLKEITHAYRVKEKTKTKTASYFNQNTKVQNEALKEIIGIYKGKNFYFNGQTLPIHFKNKKDIPRQGSKLKLHYAHLGYYKQLQVVVYNKKDFSIVRE
;
A
#
# COMPACT_ATOMS: atom_id res chain seq x y z
N MET A 1 -40.25 30.25 -53.38
CA MET A 1 -39.03 30.33 -52.56
C MET A 1 -39.31 29.66 -51.22
N ARG A 2 -38.68 28.53 -50.94
CA ARG A 2 -38.90 27.75 -49.71
C ARG A 2 -37.64 27.92 -48.85
N TYR A 3 -37.71 28.81 -47.86
CA TYR A 3 -36.60 29.09 -46.94
C TYR A 3 -36.38 27.88 -46.03
N PHE A 4 -35.23 27.21 -46.18
CA PHE A 4 -34.76 26.20 -45.24
C PHE A 4 -34.05 26.93 -44.09
N TYR A 5 -34.69 27.00 -42.93
CA TYR A 5 -34.03 27.42 -41.69
C TYR A 5 -33.15 26.28 -41.19
N PHE A 6 -31.83 26.40 -41.39
CA PHE A 6 -30.85 25.56 -40.69
C PHE A 6 -30.83 25.98 -39.21
N PHE A 7 -31.47 25.18 -38.35
CA PHE A 7 -31.26 25.25 -36.92
C PHE A 7 -29.84 24.72 -36.63
N LEU A 8 -28.87 25.64 -36.49
CA LEU A 8 -27.59 25.36 -35.84
C LEU A 8 -27.88 25.14 -34.35
N LEU A 9 -28.11 23.88 -33.98
CA LEU A 9 -28.07 23.47 -32.58
C LEU A 9 -26.63 23.70 -32.09
N PRO A 10 -26.37 24.54 -31.08
CA PRO A 10 -25.05 24.60 -30.49
C PRO A 10 -24.85 23.27 -29.78
N LEU A 11 -24.05 22.37 -30.36
CA LEU A 11 -23.52 21.23 -29.66
C LEU A 11 -22.63 21.79 -28.55
N LEU A 12 -23.20 21.93 -27.35
CA LEU A 12 -22.43 22.19 -26.14
C LEU A 12 -21.52 20.97 -25.93
N LEU A 13 -20.30 21.04 -26.47
CA LEU A 13 -19.22 20.11 -26.20
C LEU A 13 -18.80 20.34 -24.75
N TYR A 14 -19.43 19.64 -23.82
CA TYR A 14 -18.93 19.55 -22.46
C TYR A 14 -17.59 18.81 -22.50
N ALA A 15 -16.53 19.46 -22.01
CA ALA A 15 -15.26 18.81 -21.76
C ALA A 15 -15.50 17.60 -20.85
N LYS A 16 -15.11 16.41 -21.31
CA LYS A 16 -15.20 15.19 -20.51
C LYS A 16 -13.96 15.09 -19.63
N PRO A 17 -14.09 14.63 -18.37
CA PRO A 17 -12.94 14.27 -17.57
C PRO A 17 -12.02 13.28 -18.30
N PHE A 18 -10.73 13.44 -18.12
CA PHE A 18 -9.70 12.56 -18.68
C PHE A 18 -9.06 11.72 -17.58
N LYS A 19 -8.63 10.50 -17.94
CA LYS A 19 -8.10 9.51 -17.02
C LYS A 19 -6.58 9.52 -17.02
N ILE A 20 -5.97 9.70 -15.85
CA ILE A 20 -4.53 9.54 -15.64
C ILE A 20 -4.29 8.32 -14.77
N ALA A 21 -3.39 7.44 -15.19
CA ALA A 21 -3.07 6.21 -14.49
C ALA A 21 -1.57 5.96 -14.38
N THR A 22 -1.18 5.12 -13.43
CA THR A 22 0.19 4.61 -13.36
C THR A 22 0.23 3.10 -13.14
N TYR A 23 1.22 2.45 -13.75
CA TYR A 23 1.35 1.00 -13.73
C TYR A 23 2.83 0.55 -13.81
N ASN A 24 3.27 -0.15 -12.78
CA ASN A 24 4.50 -0.95 -12.85
C ASN A 24 4.20 -2.25 -13.59
N VAL A 25 4.85 -2.49 -14.73
CA VAL A 25 4.55 -3.63 -15.62
C VAL A 25 5.29 -4.92 -15.26
N GLU A 26 6.05 -4.93 -14.16
CA GLU A 26 6.93 -6.02 -13.72
C GLU A 26 7.91 -6.43 -14.84
N ASN A 27 8.95 -5.62 -15.02
CA ASN A 27 10.09 -5.86 -15.92
C ASN A 27 9.70 -6.21 -17.37
N LEU A 28 9.43 -5.18 -18.18
CA LEU A 28 9.26 -5.31 -19.62
C LEU A 28 10.60 -5.05 -20.33
N PHE A 29 11.27 -6.15 -20.67
CA PHE A 29 12.54 -6.20 -21.40
C PHE A 29 12.30 -6.59 -22.87
N ASP A 30 13.20 -6.20 -23.77
CA ASP A 30 13.29 -6.71 -25.13
C ASP A 30 14.14 -8.00 -25.19
N ALA A 31 14.33 -8.50 -26.41
CA ALA A 31 15.12 -9.70 -26.69
C ALA A 31 16.55 -9.38 -27.16
N SER A 32 17.03 -8.16 -26.89
CA SER A 32 18.37 -7.69 -27.27
C SER A 32 19.26 -7.58 -26.03
N PHE A 33 20.51 -8.04 -26.15
CA PHE A 33 21.47 -7.93 -25.06
C PHE A 33 22.23 -6.60 -25.15
N GLN A 34 22.11 -5.78 -24.11
CA GLN A 34 22.77 -4.48 -23.96
C GLN A 34 23.70 -4.43 -22.74
N GLY A 35 23.72 -5.48 -21.91
CA GLY A 35 24.60 -5.63 -20.75
C GLY A 35 24.08 -5.01 -19.47
N SER A 36 22.90 -4.41 -19.50
CA SER A 36 22.26 -3.83 -18.31
C SER A 36 21.17 -4.71 -17.73
N GLU A 37 20.86 -5.85 -18.38
CA GLU A 37 19.73 -6.70 -18.06
C GLU A 37 19.89 -7.36 -16.70
N TYR A 38 18.76 -7.64 -16.05
CA TYR A 38 18.77 -8.59 -14.96
C TYR A 38 19.08 -9.99 -15.49
N GLU A 39 19.80 -10.79 -14.70
CA GLU A 39 20.26 -12.12 -15.09
C GLU A 39 19.14 -12.98 -15.71
N GLN A 40 17.94 -12.95 -15.12
CA GLN A 40 16.80 -13.71 -15.61
C GLN A 40 16.20 -13.20 -16.93
N TYR A 41 16.45 -11.94 -17.31
CA TYR A 41 15.95 -11.31 -18.54
C TYR A 41 17.02 -11.21 -19.64
N VAL A 42 18.22 -11.78 -19.43
CA VAL A 42 19.24 -11.85 -20.49
C VAL A 42 18.73 -12.77 -21.61
N PRO A 43 18.64 -12.31 -22.87
CA PRO A 43 18.17 -13.14 -23.99
C PRO A 43 18.95 -14.46 -24.12
N GLY A 44 18.22 -15.56 -24.34
CA GLY A 44 18.77 -16.91 -24.40
C GLY A 44 19.03 -17.58 -23.04
N LYS A 45 19.00 -16.83 -21.93
CA LYS A 45 19.02 -17.38 -20.57
C LYS A 45 17.61 -17.48 -20.02
N HIS A 46 17.40 -18.40 -19.08
CA HIS A 46 16.15 -18.51 -18.33
C HIS A 46 14.85 -18.56 -19.17
N ASN A 47 14.96 -19.00 -20.44
CA ASN A 47 13.86 -18.98 -21.42
C ASN A 47 13.34 -17.58 -21.79
N TRP A 48 14.13 -16.52 -21.60
CA TRP A 48 13.83 -15.20 -22.15
C TRP A 48 14.25 -15.12 -23.62
N ASN A 49 13.29 -14.90 -24.51
CA ASN A 49 13.46 -14.88 -25.97
C ASN A 49 12.34 -14.05 -26.61
N GLU A 50 12.35 -13.89 -27.94
CA GLU A 50 11.37 -13.08 -28.68
C GLU A 50 9.92 -13.50 -28.42
N GLN A 51 9.64 -14.81 -28.35
CA GLN A 51 8.29 -15.31 -28.04
C GLN A 51 7.84 -14.88 -26.63
N MET A 52 8.76 -14.90 -25.66
CA MET A 52 8.49 -14.48 -24.29
C MET A 52 8.22 -12.98 -24.21
N VAL A 53 8.99 -12.18 -24.95
CA VAL A 53 8.79 -10.73 -25.08
C VAL A 53 7.44 -10.44 -25.72
N ASP A 54 7.09 -11.10 -26.83
CA ASP A 54 5.79 -10.94 -27.49
C ASP A 54 4.61 -11.26 -26.55
N THR A 55 4.73 -12.35 -25.78
CA THR A 55 3.74 -12.73 -24.77
C THR A 55 3.60 -11.65 -23.69
N LYS A 56 4.72 -11.13 -23.18
CA LYS A 56 4.72 -10.07 -22.16
C LYS A 56 4.14 -8.75 -22.71
N LEU A 57 4.42 -8.41 -23.98
CA LEU A 57 3.82 -7.27 -24.68
C LEU A 57 2.30 -7.43 -24.83
N ASN A 58 1.81 -8.61 -25.23
CA ASN A 58 0.37 -8.90 -25.33
C ASN A 58 -0.34 -8.73 -23.99
N HIS A 59 0.19 -9.35 -22.92
CA HIS A 59 -0.41 -9.24 -21.59
C HIS A 59 -0.37 -7.80 -21.08
N THR A 60 0.72 -7.08 -21.33
CA THR A 60 0.83 -5.66 -20.92
C THR A 60 -0.17 -4.80 -21.69
N ALA A 61 -0.32 -5.02 -23.01
CA ALA A 61 -1.27 -4.31 -23.85
C ALA A 61 -2.73 -4.57 -23.43
N GLU A 62 -3.08 -5.81 -23.09
CA GLU A 62 -4.41 -6.17 -22.57
C GLU A 62 -4.79 -5.34 -21.33
N VAL A 63 -3.88 -5.23 -20.35
CA VAL A 63 -4.14 -4.40 -19.15
C VAL A 63 -4.29 -2.93 -19.53
N ILE A 64 -3.44 -2.41 -20.41
CA ILE A 64 -3.45 -0.99 -20.79
C ILE A 64 -4.73 -0.64 -21.56
N CYS A 65 -5.16 -1.50 -22.49
CA CYS A 65 -6.39 -1.27 -23.24
C CYS A 65 -7.62 -1.29 -22.33
N ASP A 66 -7.74 -2.25 -21.41
CA ASP A 66 -8.88 -2.31 -20.49
C ASP A 66 -8.86 -1.20 -19.42
N LEU A 67 -7.66 -0.77 -19.02
CA LEU A 67 -7.49 0.38 -18.14
C LEU A 67 -7.96 1.66 -18.83
N ASP A 68 -7.73 1.78 -20.14
CA ASP A 68 -8.17 2.87 -21.02
C ASP A 68 -7.84 4.25 -20.45
N ALA A 69 -6.58 4.46 -20.09
CA ALA A 69 -6.10 5.74 -19.58
C ALA A 69 -5.75 6.68 -20.74
N ASP A 70 -6.02 7.98 -20.59
CA ASP A 70 -5.60 8.97 -21.59
C ASP A 70 -4.12 9.33 -21.43
N ILE A 71 -3.64 9.31 -20.18
CA ILE A 71 -2.22 9.47 -19.85
C ILE A 71 -1.79 8.37 -18.89
N LEU A 72 -0.69 7.68 -19.19
CA LEU A 72 -0.23 6.51 -18.46
C LEU A 72 1.27 6.59 -18.14
N GLY A 73 1.59 6.70 -16.85
CA GLY A 73 2.97 6.59 -16.35
C GLY A 73 3.36 5.14 -16.10
N LEU A 74 4.40 4.65 -16.76
CA LEU A 74 4.88 3.28 -16.68
C LEU A 74 6.19 3.18 -15.88
N GLN A 75 6.34 2.08 -15.13
CA GLN A 75 7.60 1.72 -14.47
C GLN A 75 8.08 0.35 -14.95
N GLU A 76 9.39 0.10 -14.84
CA GLU A 76 10.04 -1.16 -15.22
C GLU A 76 10.07 -1.43 -16.73
N ILE A 77 10.23 -0.38 -17.52
CA ILE A 77 10.47 -0.46 -18.97
C ILE A 77 11.97 -0.47 -19.20
N GLU A 78 12.53 -1.47 -19.88
CA GLU A 78 13.98 -1.57 -20.05
C GLU A 78 14.59 -0.34 -20.75
N ASN A 79 14.05 0.01 -21.93
CA ASN A 79 14.63 1.02 -22.80
C ASN A 79 13.59 1.58 -23.79
N SER A 80 14.02 2.49 -24.67
CA SER A 80 13.15 3.11 -25.67
C SER A 80 12.71 2.15 -26.79
N ASN A 81 13.47 1.08 -27.05
CA ASN A 81 13.15 0.08 -28.05
C ASN A 81 11.91 -0.73 -27.65
N ILE A 82 11.90 -1.30 -26.44
CA ILE A 82 10.73 -2.05 -25.95
C ILE A 82 9.50 -1.16 -25.75
N LEU A 83 9.69 0.12 -25.37
CA LEU A 83 8.60 1.08 -25.29
C LEU A 83 7.94 1.35 -26.66
N LYS A 84 8.73 1.43 -27.74
CA LYS A 84 8.21 1.57 -29.11
C LYS A 84 7.48 0.31 -29.56
N GLN A 85 7.98 -0.88 -29.22
CA GLN A 85 7.29 -2.14 -29.49
C GLN A 85 5.94 -2.20 -28.76
N LEU A 86 5.88 -1.75 -27.50
CA LEU A 86 4.63 -1.64 -26.76
C LEU A 86 3.66 -0.64 -27.42
N GLN A 87 4.11 0.56 -27.79
CA GLN A 87 3.27 1.53 -28.51
C GLN A 87 2.71 0.96 -29.81
N LYS A 88 3.55 0.30 -30.61
CA LYS A 88 3.11 -0.37 -31.84
C LYS A 88 2.07 -1.45 -31.55
N ARG A 89 2.30 -2.30 -30.54
CA ARG A 89 1.33 -3.33 -30.14
C ARG A 89 -0.01 -2.71 -29.72
N LEU A 90 0.01 -1.62 -28.96
CA LEU A 90 -1.20 -0.89 -28.54
C LEU A 90 -1.95 -0.29 -29.73
N GLU A 91 -1.24 0.24 -30.73
CA GLU A 91 -1.81 0.72 -31.98
C GLU A 91 -2.46 -0.41 -32.79
N GLU A 92 -1.75 -1.54 -32.96
CA GLU A 92 -2.24 -2.74 -33.67
C GLU A 92 -3.54 -3.30 -33.09
N VAL A 93 -3.72 -3.23 -31.76
CA VAL A 93 -4.94 -3.71 -31.07
C VAL A 93 -6.00 -2.63 -30.85
N GLY A 94 -5.79 -1.41 -31.37
CA GLY A 94 -6.81 -0.35 -31.39
C GLY A 94 -6.91 0.51 -30.12
N CYS A 95 -5.91 0.50 -29.24
CA CYS A 95 -5.87 1.32 -28.02
C CYS A 95 -4.60 2.19 -27.91
N GLY A 96 -4.09 2.62 -29.08
CA GLY A 96 -2.81 3.31 -29.23
C GLY A 96 -2.68 4.65 -28.50
N TYR A 97 -1.42 5.04 -28.30
CA TYR A 97 -1.01 6.33 -27.73
C TYR A 97 -0.11 7.04 -28.74
N GLN A 98 -0.45 8.29 -29.07
CA GLN A 98 0.27 9.06 -30.08
C GLN A 98 1.60 9.62 -29.57
N TYR A 99 1.71 9.85 -28.25
CA TYR A 99 2.87 10.50 -27.65
C TYR A 99 3.50 9.61 -26.59
N SER A 100 4.82 9.65 -26.49
CA SER A 100 5.58 8.98 -25.43
C SER A 100 6.82 9.75 -24.99
N ALA A 101 7.27 9.49 -23.77
CA ALA A 101 8.53 9.95 -23.21
C ALA A 101 9.12 8.86 -22.32
N ILE A 102 10.45 8.80 -22.17
CA ILE A 102 11.15 7.79 -21.37
C ILE A 102 12.46 8.34 -20.81
N THR A 103 12.86 7.90 -19.62
CA THR A 103 14.22 8.15 -19.10
C THR A 103 15.26 7.28 -19.80
N THR A 104 16.50 7.74 -19.85
CA THR A 104 17.59 7.15 -20.65
C THR A 104 18.86 6.95 -19.83
N LYS A 105 18.76 6.96 -18.50
CA LYS A 105 19.91 6.81 -17.62
C LYS A 105 20.66 5.50 -17.90
N THR A 106 21.95 5.61 -18.16
CA THR A 106 22.85 4.46 -18.30
C THR A 106 23.13 3.81 -16.94
N ASN A 107 23.49 2.53 -16.92
CA ASN A 107 23.76 1.75 -15.69
C ASN A 107 22.52 1.52 -14.79
N THR A 108 21.33 1.50 -15.40
CA THR A 108 20.10 1.01 -14.78
C THR A 108 19.40 0.09 -15.77
N SER A 109 18.96 -1.08 -15.31
CA SER A 109 18.30 -2.09 -16.16
C SER A 109 16.90 -1.69 -16.63
N ILE A 110 16.31 -0.69 -15.99
CA ILE A 110 14.92 -0.27 -16.22
C ILE A 110 14.78 1.23 -15.99
N GLN A 111 13.83 1.80 -16.72
CA GLN A 111 13.47 3.19 -16.84
C GLN A 111 12.02 3.40 -16.38
N VAL A 112 11.62 4.67 -16.35
CA VAL A 112 10.23 5.09 -16.27
C VAL A 112 9.82 5.76 -17.58
N ALA A 113 8.57 5.57 -17.97
CA ALA A 113 8.03 6.09 -19.21
C ALA A 113 6.67 6.77 -19.01
N LEU A 114 6.25 7.52 -20.02
CA LEU A 114 4.93 8.09 -20.14
C LEU A 114 4.38 7.74 -21.52
N LEU A 115 3.12 7.30 -21.58
CA LEU A 115 2.30 7.23 -22.79
C LEU A 115 1.17 8.24 -22.68
N SER A 116 0.83 8.94 -23.75
CA SER A 116 -0.22 9.96 -23.73
C SER A 116 -0.96 10.03 -25.07
N ARG A 117 -2.29 10.17 -24.99
CA ARG A 117 -3.15 10.55 -26.12
C ARG A 117 -3.10 12.05 -26.39
N TYR A 118 -2.68 12.82 -25.40
CA TYR A 118 -2.48 14.27 -25.48
C TYR A 118 -1.02 14.64 -25.78
N PRO A 119 -0.75 15.77 -26.45
CA PRO A 119 0.61 16.21 -26.77
C PRO A 119 1.51 16.33 -25.53
N ILE A 120 2.67 15.66 -25.57
CA ILE A 120 3.78 15.92 -24.64
C ILE A 120 4.62 17.05 -25.23
N ARG A 121 4.52 18.26 -24.66
CA ARG A 121 5.16 19.47 -25.20
C ARG A 121 6.63 19.61 -24.79
N ALA A 122 6.95 19.14 -23.59
CA ALA A 122 8.31 19.08 -23.11
C ALA A 122 8.45 17.88 -22.17
N HIS A 123 9.64 17.29 -22.12
CA HIS A 123 10.00 16.33 -21.09
C HIS A 123 11.49 16.43 -20.79
N LYS A 124 11.87 16.05 -19.57
CA LYS A 124 13.26 15.95 -19.15
C LYS A 124 13.40 14.96 -18.00
N GLU A 125 14.64 14.60 -17.72
CA GLU A 125 14.97 13.73 -16.60
C GLU A 125 15.43 14.55 -15.40
N LEU A 126 14.90 14.23 -14.22
CA LEU A 126 15.45 14.71 -12.96
C LEU A 126 16.51 13.72 -12.47
N VAL A 127 17.79 14.07 -12.67
CA VAL A 127 18.91 13.25 -12.20
C VAL A 127 18.93 13.20 -10.67
N VAL A 128 18.64 12.04 -10.10
CA VAL A 128 18.60 11.81 -8.64
C VAL A 128 20.02 11.68 -8.08
N SER A 129 20.85 10.89 -8.75
CA SER A 129 22.27 10.68 -8.44
C SER A 129 22.98 10.22 -9.72
N HIS A 130 24.30 10.39 -9.80
CA HIS A 130 25.12 9.81 -10.86
C HIS A 130 25.57 8.38 -10.55
N GLU A 131 25.31 7.89 -9.33
CA GLU A 131 25.66 6.52 -8.94
C GLU A 131 24.87 5.48 -9.78
N PRO A 132 25.47 4.30 -10.04
CA PRO A 132 24.79 3.18 -10.70
C PRO A 132 23.55 2.71 -9.93
N ASN A 133 22.59 2.11 -10.62
CA ASN A 133 21.38 1.51 -10.03
C ASN A 133 20.45 2.48 -9.26
N ILE A 134 20.67 3.79 -9.35
CA ILE A 134 19.74 4.83 -8.87
C ILE A 134 19.04 5.41 -10.10
N ARG A 135 17.72 5.23 -10.20
CA ARG A 135 16.95 5.66 -11.38
C ARG A 135 16.73 7.17 -11.40
N ASN A 136 16.53 7.73 -12.58
CA ASN A 136 16.06 9.11 -12.72
C ASN A 136 14.53 9.17 -12.58
N LEU A 137 14.00 10.37 -12.40
CA LEU A 137 12.56 10.64 -12.50
C LEU A 137 12.28 11.24 -13.87
N LEU A 138 11.11 10.93 -14.45
CA LEU A 138 10.64 11.58 -15.67
C LEU A 138 9.76 12.77 -15.30
N GLU A 139 10.09 13.94 -15.81
CA GLU A 139 9.22 15.11 -15.84
C GLU A 139 8.68 15.29 -17.27
N ALA A 140 7.38 15.50 -17.42
CA ALA A 140 6.74 15.78 -18.70
C ALA A 140 5.63 16.82 -18.56
N ASP A 141 5.56 17.75 -19.50
CA ASP A 141 4.47 18.71 -19.65
C ASP A 141 3.51 18.23 -20.72
N VAL A 142 2.29 17.89 -20.30
CA VAL A 142 1.23 17.41 -21.18
C VAL A 142 0.17 18.48 -21.33
N GLU A 143 -0.20 18.79 -22.57
CA GLU A 143 -1.24 19.77 -22.90
C GLU A 143 -2.58 19.07 -23.12
N VAL A 144 -3.55 19.35 -22.23
CA VAL A 144 -4.91 18.83 -22.29
C VAL A 144 -5.86 20.01 -22.45
N GLN A 145 -6.51 20.12 -23.62
CA GLN A 145 -7.47 21.19 -23.92
C GLN A 145 -6.94 22.59 -23.57
N GLU A 146 -5.73 22.93 -24.07
CA GLU A 146 -5.04 24.22 -23.83
C GLU A 146 -4.54 24.45 -22.39
N HIS A 147 -4.78 23.51 -21.47
CA HIS A 147 -4.22 23.51 -20.12
C HIS A 147 -3.02 22.58 -20.01
N PHE A 148 -2.05 22.95 -19.16
CA PHE A 148 -0.83 22.15 -18.95
C PHE A 148 -0.87 21.45 -17.61
N VAL A 149 -0.59 20.14 -17.61
CA VAL A 149 -0.28 19.39 -16.39
C VAL A 149 1.15 18.86 -16.46
N LYS A 150 1.92 19.14 -15.41
CA LYS A 150 3.27 18.59 -15.24
C LYS A 150 3.21 17.25 -14.52
N LEU A 151 3.74 16.21 -15.13
CA LEU A 151 3.76 14.85 -14.59
C LEU A 151 5.15 14.47 -14.12
N PHE A 152 5.25 13.97 -12.89
CA PHE A 152 6.47 13.37 -12.35
C PHE A 152 6.25 11.86 -12.22
N VAL A 153 6.79 11.07 -13.16
CA VAL A 153 6.75 9.61 -13.10
C VAL A 153 7.93 9.09 -12.31
N ASN A 154 7.66 8.28 -11.29
CA ASN A 154 8.62 7.83 -10.29
C ASN A 154 8.71 6.30 -10.25
N HIS A 155 9.92 5.79 -9.97
CA HIS A 155 10.13 4.42 -9.53
C HIS A 155 11.24 4.37 -8.46
N TRP A 156 10.88 4.56 -7.19
CA TRP A 156 11.85 4.67 -6.09
C TRP A 156 12.48 3.33 -5.73
N LYS A 157 13.56 3.35 -4.93
CA LYS A 157 14.29 2.14 -4.56
C LYS A 157 13.39 1.10 -3.86
N SER A 158 13.30 -0.09 -4.46
CA SER A 158 12.63 -1.27 -3.89
C SER A 158 13.06 -1.57 -2.45
N LYS A 159 12.13 -2.04 -1.62
CA LYS A 159 12.36 -2.50 -0.24
C LYS A 159 13.23 -3.78 -0.16
N SER A 160 13.48 -4.45 -1.28
CA SER A 160 14.28 -5.68 -1.35
C SER A 160 15.79 -5.42 -1.21
N ARG A 161 16.57 -6.48 -0.94
CA ARG A 161 18.05 -6.48 -0.97
C ARG A 161 18.70 -5.28 -0.22
N GLY A 162 18.23 -4.98 0.99
CA GLY A 162 18.77 -3.86 1.79
C GLY A 162 18.34 -2.47 1.30
N GLY A 163 17.17 -2.38 0.66
CA GLY A 163 16.49 -1.14 0.27
C GLY A 163 15.88 -0.39 1.45
N LYS A 164 16.74 0.19 2.29
CA LYS A 164 16.36 1.01 3.44
C LYS A 164 15.62 2.29 3.05
N GLU A 165 14.92 2.91 3.98
CA GLU A 165 14.13 4.13 3.77
C GLU A 165 14.99 5.31 3.31
N SER A 166 16.23 5.44 3.80
CA SER A 166 17.19 6.45 3.33
C SER A 166 17.37 6.46 1.81
N LYS A 167 17.36 5.29 1.18
CA LYS A 167 17.48 5.12 -0.28
C LYS A 167 16.24 5.52 -1.06
N ARG A 168 15.08 5.65 -0.41
CA ARG A 168 13.87 6.25 -1.01
C ARG A 168 13.83 7.75 -0.77
N ILE A 169 14.27 8.21 0.41
CA ILE A 169 14.36 9.63 0.75
C ILE A 169 15.19 10.43 -0.25
N ILE A 170 16.25 9.89 -0.86
CA ILE A 170 17.02 10.62 -1.88
C ILE A 170 16.18 11.01 -3.10
N TYR A 171 15.24 10.16 -3.53
CA TYR A 171 14.33 10.43 -4.64
C TYR A 171 13.34 11.51 -4.22
N ALA A 172 12.75 11.34 -3.03
CA ALA A 172 11.80 12.30 -2.46
C ALA A 172 12.43 13.70 -2.31
N LYS A 173 13.67 13.80 -1.83
CA LYS A 173 14.39 15.08 -1.68
C LYS A 173 14.70 15.73 -3.02
N LYS A 174 15.09 14.94 -4.03
CA LYS A 174 15.31 15.46 -5.39
C LYS A 174 14.02 16.08 -5.94
N LEU A 175 12.90 15.38 -5.76
CA LEU A 175 11.59 15.81 -6.21
C LEU A 175 11.09 17.03 -5.42
N GLU A 176 11.17 17.02 -4.09
CA GLU A 176 10.79 18.13 -3.21
C GLU A 176 11.55 19.41 -3.61
N LYS A 177 12.88 19.33 -3.78
CA LYS A 177 13.69 20.48 -4.19
C LYS A 177 13.19 21.08 -5.51
N TYR A 178 12.83 20.23 -6.47
CA TYR A 178 12.33 20.67 -7.76
C TYR A 178 10.92 21.29 -7.65
N ILE A 179 10.01 20.63 -6.95
CA ILE A 179 8.65 21.12 -6.68
C ILE A 179 8.67 22.49 -6.01
N LEU A 180 9.54 22.69 -5.02
CA LEU A 180 9.66 23.97 -4.33
C LEU A 180 10.18 25.10 -5.25
N SER A 181 10.86 24.76 -6.34
CA SER A 181 11.32 25.72 -7.36
C SER A 181 10.27 26.08 -8.41
N LEU A 182 9.18 25.29 -8.52
CA LEU A 182 8.10 25.59 -9.46
C LEU A 182 7.36 26.88 -9.10
N PRO A 183 6.76 27.59 -10.07
CA PRO A 183 5.87 28.71 -9.77
C PRO A 183 4.72 28.31 -8.80
N PRO A 184 4.27 29.21 -7.91
CA PRO A 184 3.05 28.97 -7.13
C PRO A 184 1.85 28.68 -8.03
N GLY A 185 1.00 27.72 -7.64
CA GLY A 185 -0.19 27.35 -8.41
C GLY A 185 0.09 26.51 -9.66
N THR A 186 1.28 25.96 -9.85
CA THR A 186 1.53 25.00 -10.93
C THR A 186 0.71 23.71 -10.72
N ASP A 187 -0.02 23.31 -11.75
CA ASP A 187 -0.70 22.03 -11.83
C ASP A 187 0.31 20.93 -12.12
N TYR A 188 0.50 20.04 -11.14
CA TYR A 188 1.39 18.90 -11.29
C TYR A 188 0.87 17.68 -10.57
N ILE A 189 1.34 16.50 -11.00
CA ILE A 189 0.99 15.22 -10.41
C ILE A 189 2.27 14.43 -10.18
N VAL A 190 2.45 13.93 -8.96
CA VAL A 190 3.49 12.95 -8.65
C VAL A 190 2.87 11.57 -8.66
N MET A 191 3.38 10.70 -9.52
CA MET A 191 2.81 9.36 -9.76
C MET A 191 3.87 8.28 -9.94
N GLY A 192 3.47 7.03 -9.73
CA GLY A 192 4.27 5.83 -9.96
C GLY A 192 4.54 5.01 -8.71
N ASP A 193 5.40 4.01 -8.85
CA ASP A 193 5.82 3.12 -7.77
C ASP A 193 6.83 3.84 -6.86
N LEU A 194 6.34 4.39 -5.74
CA LEU A 194 7.18 5.04 -4.73
C LEU A 194 7.79 4.03 -3.76
N ASN A 195 7.46 2.74 -3.88
CA ASN A 195 7.98 1.68 -3.02
C ASN A 195 7.84 1.97 -1.51
N SER A 196 6.81 2.72 -1.13
CA SER A 196 6.47 3.11 0.24
C SER A 196 4.96 3.00 0.42
N ASP A 197 4.50 2.70 1.63
CA ASP A 197 3.05 2.70 1.89
C ASP A 197 2.57 4.14 2.14
N TYR A 198 1.31 4.43 1.83
CA TYR A 198 0.75 5.79 1.99
C TYR A 198 0.81 6.28 3.44
N ASP A 199 0.82 5.37 4.40
CA ASP A 199 0.93 5.58 5.85
C ASP A 199 2.29 5.12 6.41
N ALA A 200 3.36 5.12 5.60
CA ALA A 200 4.68 4.63 5.99
C ALA A 200 5.20 5.26 7.29
N TYR A 201 4.85 6.51 7.60
CA TYR A 201 5.20 7.15 8.88
C TYR A 201 4.72 6.36 10.12
N LEU A 202 3.66 5.57 9.98
CA LEU A 202 3.13 4.65 11.00
C LEU A 202 3.60 3.21 10.78
N THR A 203 3.67 2.77 9.52
CA THR A 203 3.81 1.36 9.15
C THR A 203 5.24 0.94 8.80
N LEU A 204 6.21 1.87 8.80
CA LEU A 204 7.60 1.57 8.43
C LEU A 204 8.19 0.47 9.31
N ASN A 205 8.57 -0.61 8.64
CA ASN A 205 9.20 -1.76 9.27
C ASN A 205 10.58 -1.39 9.83
N HIS A 206 10.84 -1.72 11.10
CA HIS A 206 12.14 -1.50 11.76
C HIS A 206 13.36 -2.03 10.98
N ARG A 207 13.19 -3.07 10.16
CA ARG A 207 14.27 -3.60 9.32
C ARG A 207 14.60 -2.69 8.13
N LEU A 208 13.69 -1.83 7.72
CA LEU A 208 13.84 -0.87 6.63
C LEU A 208 14.14 0.54 7.15
N ASP A 209 13.85 0.80 8.43
CA ASP A 209 14.02 2.08 9.10
C ASP A 209 15.48 2.32 9.51
N ASP A 210 16.18 3.14 8.73
CA ASP A 210 17.50 3.70 9.05
C ASP A 210 17.44 5.24 9.14
N THR A 211 16.24 5.78 9.31
CA THR A 211 15.92 7.21 9.23
C THR A 211 15.18 7.69 10.48
N ASN A 212 15.11 6.86 11.52
CA ASN A 212 14.40 7.13 12.77
C ASN A 212 12.93 7.51 12.53
N GLY A 213 12.25 6.76 11.66
CA GLY A 213 10.84 6.95 11.34
C GLY A 213 10.54 8.03 10.31
N GLN A 214 11.53 8.83 9.87
CA GLN A 214 11.33 9.76 8.75
C GLN A 214 11.17 8.99 7.44
N THR A 215 10.24 9.42 6.60
CA THR A 215 9.90 8.74 5.34
C THR A 215 9.85 9.71 4.17
N GLY A 216 10.23 9.24 2.99
CA GLY A 216 10.21 10.03 1.76
C GLY A 216 8.80 10.49 1.40
N ILE A 217 7.82 9.58 1.47
CA ILE A 217 6.44 9.89 1.06
C ILE A 217 5.70 10.79 2.06
N ASN A 218 5.88 10.59 3.36
CA ASN A 218 5.12 11.37 4.35
C ASN A 218 5.84 12.65 4.73
N HIS A 219 7.10 12.56 5.13
CA HIS A 219 7.81 13.69 5.72
C HIS A 219 8.46 14.59 4.66
N VAL A 220 9.04 14.00 3.60
CA VAL A 220 9.73 14.79 2.55
C VAL A 220 8.76 15.31 1.49
N LEU A 221 7.85 14.45 1.00
CA LEU A 221 6.75 14.89 0.12
C LEU A 221 5.56 15.49 0.90
N ARG A 222 5.67 15.66 2.22
CA ARG A 222 4.71 16.42 3.06
C ARG A 222 3.25 15.99 2.84
N THR A 223 3.01 14.67 2.84
CA THR A 223 1.64 14.11 2.86
C THR A 223 1.09 13.99 4.28
N VAL A 224 1.87 14.37 5.29
CA VAL A 224 1.44 14.46 6.69
C VAL A 224 1.70 15.86 7.27
N CYS A 225 0.85 16.27 8.20
CA CYS A 225 0.99 17.44 9.07
C CYS A 225 0.63 17.00 10.50
N ASP A 226 1.42 17.37 11.52
CA ASP A 226 1.20 17.00 12.93
C ASP A 226 0.87 15.51 13.14
N GLU A 227 1.67 14.62 12.52
CA GLU A 227 1.52 13.16 12.57
C GLU A 227 0.17 12.63 12.02
N LYS A 228 -0.52 13.40 11.19
CA LYS A 228 -1.75 13.00 10.50
C LYS A 228 -1.62 13.19 9.02
N LEU A 229 -2.24 12.31 8.23
CA LEU A 229 -2.31 12.51 6.79
C LEU A 229 -3.08 13.80 6.48
N LEU A 230 -2.53 14.61 5.59
CA LEU A 230 -3.12 15.87 5.18
C LEU A 230 -4.46 15.62 4.47
N GLN A 231 -5.53 16.26 4.93
CA GLN A 231 -6.86 16.14 4.35
C GLN A 231 -7.07 17.10 3.18
N LYS A 232 -8.04 16.80 2.33
CA LYS A 232 -8.30 17.56 1.10
C LYS A 232 -8.71 19.01 1.40
N ASP A 233 -9.52 19.23 2.43
CA ASP A 233 -9.99 20.54 2.89
C ASP A 233 -8.89 21.38 3.57
N GLU A 234 -7.79 20.75 3.97
CA GLU A 234 -6.61 21.42 4.54
C GLU A 234 -5.65 21.91 3.45
N MET A 235 -5.76 21.40 2.21
CA MET A 235 -4.81 21.66 1.12
C MET A 235 -4.69 23.15 0.77
N SER A 236 -5.79 23.91 0.81
CA SER A 236 -5.77 25.34 0.48
C SER A 236 -4.97 26.18 1.47
N LYS A 237 -4.73 25.66 2.69
CA LYS A 237 -3.94 26.31 3.75
C LYS A 237 -2.58 25.64 3.95
N ALA A 238 -2.32 24.53 3.27
CA ALA A 238 -1.11 23.77 3.44
C ALA A 238 0.10 24.53 2.87
N GLN A 239 1.28 24.24 3.41
CA GLN A 239 2.52 24.83 2.93
C GLN A 239 2.78 24.41 1.46
N LYS A 240 3.43 25.28 0.68
CA LYS A 240 3.94 24.91 -0.65
C LYS A 240 4.74 23.60 -0.58
N GLY A 241 4.46 22.68 -1.51
CA GLY A 241 5.07 21.36 -1.55
C GLY A 241 4.40 20.33 -0.64
N SER A 242 3.30 20.67 0.05
CA SER A 242 2.40 19.70 0.67
C SER A 242 1.52 19.01 -0.36
N HIS A 243 1.19 17.74 -0.11
CA HIS A 243 0.44 16.92 -1.06
C HIS A 243 -0.69 16.14 -0.40
N TYR A 244 -1.81 16.02 -1.11
CA TYR A 244 -2.88 15.08 -0.80
C TYR A 244 -2.59 13.74 -1.47
N ASN A 245 -2.59 12.66 -0.68
CA ASN A 245 -2.41 11.30 -1.20
C ASN A 245 -3.76 10.65 -1.49
N LEU A 246 -4.03 10.30 -2.75
CA LEU A 246 -5.34 9.82 -3.19
C LEU A 246 -5.76 8.46 -2.59
N TRP A 247 -4.84 7.67 -2.03
CA TRP A 247 -5.20 6.47 -1.26
C TRP A 247 -6.19 6.76 -0.13
N GLN A 248 -6.18 8.00 0.38
CA GLN A 248 -7.13 8.44 1.39
C GLN A 248 -8.59 8.33 0.93
N GLU A 249 -8.91 8.40 -0.36
CA GLU A 249 -10.30 8.31 -0.81
C GLU A 249 -10.90 6.91 -0.68
N LEU A 250 -10.04 5.90 -0.66
CA LEU A 250 -10.48 4.52 -0.59
C LEU A 250 -10.65 4.06 0.87
N PRO A 251 -11.64 3.19 1.14
CA PRO A 251 -11.70 2.42 2.38
C PRO A 251 -10.44 1.55 2.55
N PHE A 252 -9.99 1.35 3.79
CA PHE A 252 -8.73 0.62 4.09
C PHE A 252 -8.64 -0.75 3.41
N VAL A 253 -9.74 -1.52 3.37
CA VAL A 253 -9.76 -2.85 2.74
C VAL A 253 -9.45 -2.82 1.23
N GLN A 254 -9.68 -1.68 0.59
CA GLN A 254 -9.43 -1.43 -0.82
C GLN A 254 -8.04 -0.82 -1.08
N ARG A 255 -7.36 -0.30 -0.05
CA ARG A 255 -6.03 0.35 -0.14
C ARG A 255 -4.91 -0.67 -0.35
N TRP A 256 -4.74 -1.11 -1.59
CA TRP A 256 -3.57 -1.88 -2.02
C TRP A 256 -3.51 -1.97 -3.53
N SER A 257 -2.30 -1.87 -4.05
CA SER A 257 -1.95 -2.11 -5.45
C SER A 257 -1.01 -3.32 -5.59
N HIS A 258 -0.39 -3.77 -4.50
CA HIS A 258 0.54 -4.90 -4.49
C HIS A 258 0.26 -5.82 -3.30
N LYS A 259 0.55 -7.13 -3.45
CA LYS A 259 0.34 -8.14 -2.41
C LYS A 259 1.44 -9.20 -2.40
N PHE A 260 2.28 -9.21 -1.36
CA PHE A 260 3.40 -10.13 -1.22
C PHE A 260 3.32 -10.98 0.06
N TYR A 261 3.37 -12.30 -0.08
CA TYR A 261 3.14 -13.27 1.02
C TYR A 261 1.92 -12.95 1.89
N GLY A 262 0.84 -12.48 1.27
CA GLY A 262 -0.41 -12.11 1.95
C GLY A 262 -0.45 -10.68 2.51
N ASN A 263 0.68 -9.98 2.57
CA ASN A 263 0.73 -8.58 3.01
C ASN A 263 0.37 -7.67 1.84
N LYS A 264 -0.65 -6.85 2.05
CA LYS A 264 -1.11 -5.81 1.12
C LYS A 264 -0.28 -4.54 1.34
N SER A 265 0.07 -3.87 0.24
CA SER A 265 0.82 -2.61 0.26
C SER A 265 0.29 -1.65 -0.80
N THR A 266 0.53 -0.36 -0.61
CA THR A 266 0.11 0.73 -1.51
C THR A 266 1.34 1.33 -2.19
N LEU A 267 2.10 0.56 -2.96
CA LEU A 267 3.39 1.03 -3.48
C LEU A 267 3.22 2.07 -4.60
N ASP A 268 2.12 1.97 -5.34
CA ASP A 268 1.81 2.81 -6.49
C ASP A 268 0.95 4.00 -6.05
N HIS A 269 1.33 5.21 -6.43
CA HIS A 269 0.71 6.44 -5.93
C HIS A 269 0.29 7.39 -7.04
N ILE A 270 -0.71 8.21 -6.70
CA ILE A 270 -0.98 9.51 -7.30
C ILE A 270 -1.12 10.48 -6.12
N VAL A 271 -0.24 11.48 -6.03
CA VAL A 271 -0.27 12.52 -5.00
C VAL A 271 -0.31 13.90 -5.64
N LEU A 272 -1.14 14.78 -5.06
CA LEU A 272 -1.58 16.03 -5.71
C LEU A 272 -1.26 17.26 -4.85
N PRO A 273 -0.81 18.38 -5.46
CA PRO A 273 -0.67 19.66 -4.78
C PRO A 273 -2.01 20.35 -4.55
N ALA A 274 -1.96 21.47 -3.84
CA ALA A 274 -3.13 22.33 -3.60
C ALA A 274 -3.76 22.89 -4.89
N GLY A 275 -2.97 23.12 -5.94
CA GLY A 275 -3.44 23.68 -7.23
C GLY A 275 -4.51 22.84 -7.90
N MET A 276 -4.44 21.50 -7.77
CA MET A 276 -5.40 20.56 -8.37
C MET A 276 -6.78 20.54 -7.66
N PHE A 277 -7.05 21.50 -6.78
CA PHE A 277 -8.29 21.64 -6.01
C PHE A 277 -8.81 23.08 -5.97
N ASP A 278 -8.25 23.97 -6.78
CA ASP A 278 -8.45 25.41 -6.66
C ASP A 278 -9.43 26.01 -7.69
N LYS A 279 -10.00 25.19 -8.57
CA LYS A 279 -10.93 25.60 -9.65
C LYS A 279 -10.26 26.32 -10.80
N LYS A 280 -8.95 26.20 -10.96
CA LYS A 280 -8.19 26.80 -12.05
C LYS A 280 -7.34 25.73 -12.74
N GLY A 281 -7.18 25.87 -14.05
CA GLY A 281 -6.37 24.95 -14.82
C GLY A 281 -6.96 23.54 -14.81
N ILE A 282 -6.24 22.58 -14.24
CA ILE A 282 -6.64 21.19 -14.15
C ILE A 282 -6.95 20.82 -12.70
N ASP A 283 -8.20 20.42 -12.47
CA ASP A 283 -8.67 19.96 -11.18
C ASP A 283 -8.83 18.45 -11.12
N TYR A 284 -8.66 17.91 -9.92
CA TYR A 284 -8.98 16.53 -9.61
C TYR A 284 -10.50 16.32 -9.47
N VAL A 285 -11.03 15.29 -10.15
CA VAL A 285 -12.42 14.87 -10.01
C VAL A 285 -12.57 14.08 -8.71
N ASN A 286 -13.41 14.57 -7.79
CA ASN A 286 -13.69 13.92 -6.51
C ASN A 286 -14.04 12.43 -6.62
N HIS A 287 -13.56 11.64 -5.66
CA HIS A 287 -13.94 10.23 -5.50
C HIS A 287 -13.62 9.37 -6.73
N SER A 288 -12.72 9.84 -7.58
CA SER A 288 -12.38 9.20 -8.85
C SER A 288 -11.18 8.26 -8.75
N PHE A 289 -10.38 8.35 -7.68
CA PHE A 289 -9.25 7.48 -7.46
C PHE A 289 -9.66 6.03 -7.24
N LYS A 290 -9.09 5.12 -8.01
CA LYS A 290 -9.40 3.69 -7.98
C LYS A 290 -8.17 2.83 -8.25
N VAL A 291 -8.23 1.59 -7.80
CA VAL A 291 -7.31 0.53 -8.20
C VAL A 291 -7.98 -0.30 -9.28
N PHE A 292 -7.31 -0.48 -10.42
CA PHE A 292 -7.79 -1.32 -11.50
C PHE A 292 -7.63 -2.81 -11.11
N LYS A 293 -8.75 -3.54 -11.08
CA LYS A 293 -8.84 -4.92 -10.57
C LYS A 293 -9.63 -5.82 -11.52
N ALA A 294 -9.18 -5.94 -12.76
CA ALA A 294 -9.78 -6.87 -13.70
C ALA A 294 -9.65 -8.34 -13.23
N PRO A 295 -10.64 -9.21 -13.48
CA PRO A 295 -10.63 -10.59 -12.97
C PRO A 295 -9.40 -11.41 -13.39
N TYR A 296 -8.89 -11.23 -14.61
CA TYR A 296 -7.73 -11.96 -15.14
C TYR A 296 -6.40 -11.60 -14.44
N LEU A 297 -6.35 -10.48 -13.73
CA LEU A 297 -5.22 -10.10 -12.87
C LEU A 297 -5.18 -10.90 -11.56
N PHE A 298 -6.15 -11.81 -11.34
CA PHE A 298 -6.20 -12.65 -10.17
C PHE A 298 -6.25 -14.13 -10.51
N THR A 299 -5.59 -14.94 -9.71
CA THR A 299 -5.77 -16.40 -9.73
C THR A 299 -7.13 -16.77 -9.14
N LYS A 300 -7.58 -18.01 -9.37
CA LYS A 300 -8.82 -18.53 -8.77
C LYS A 300 -8.85 -18.44 -7.24
N GLN A 301 -7.68 -18.39 -6.59
CA GLN A 301 -7.52 -18.26 -5.14
C GLN A 301 -7.46 -16.80 -4.65
N GLY A 302 -7.55 -15.81 -5.55
CA GLY A 302 -7.53 -14.39 -5.20
C GLY A 302 -6.13 -13.82 -4.91
N TYR A 303 -5.08 -14.46 -5.42
CA TYR A 303 -3.73 -13.87 -5.48
C TYR A 303 -3.55 -13.10 -6.77
N ILE A 304 -2.65 -12.11 -6.80
CA ILE A 304 -2.28 -11.44 -8.05
C ILE A 304 -1.67 -12.49 -8.99
N ASN A 305 -2.18 -12.54 -10.22
CA ASN A 305 -1.69 -13.39 -11.30
C ASN A 305 -0.43 -12.78 -11.93
N ARG A 306 0.64 -12.69 -11.14
CA ARG A 306 1.93 -12.10 -11.53
C ARG A 306 2.68 -12.92 -12.59
N TRP A 307 3.68 -12.32 -13.22
CA TRP A 307 4.52 -13.01 -14.20
C TRP A 307 5.16 -14.25 -13.60
N GLN A 308 5.01 -15.38 -14.28
CA GLN A 308 5.47 -16.67 -13.77
C GLN A 308 6.93 -16.94 -14.16
N TYR A 309 7.77 -16.95 -13.12
CA TYR A 309 9.17 -17.39 -13.18
C TYR A 309 9.38 -18.52 -12.18
N ASP A 310 9.66 -19.71 -12.68
CA ASP A 310 9.72 -20.92 -11.87
C ASP A 310 10.75 -21.93 -12.40
N HIS A 311 11.45 -22.60 -11.47
CA HIS A 311 12.62 -23.45 -11.76
C HIS A 311 13.65 -22.77 -12.67
N GLY A 312 13.89 -21.47 -12.43
CA GLY A 312 14.85 -20.68 -13.19
C GLY A 312 14.41 -20.39 -14.63
N LYS A 313 13.12 -20.45 -14.96
CA LYS A 313 12.61 -20.22 -16.31
C LYS A 313 11.34 -19.38 -16.34
N HIS A 314 11.26 -18.47 -17.30
CA HIS A 314 10.03 -17.76 -17.67
C HIS A 314 9.02 -18.72 -18.31
N LYS A 315 7.75 -18.61 -17.90
CA LYS A 315 6.67 -19.52 -18.32
C LYS A 315 5.70 -18.94 -19.35
N GLY A 316 5.80 -17.63 -19.67
CA GLY A 316 4.89 -16.96 -20.61
C GLY A 316 3.46 -16.85 -20.08
N LYS A 317 3.30 -16.70 -18.76
CA LYS A 317 1.99 -16.67 -18.08
C LYS A 317 1.97 -15.61 -17.00
N GLY A 318 0.78 -15.03 -16.78
CA GLY A 318 0.55 -13.97 -15.81
C GLY A 318 0.88 -12.58 -16.34
N TYR A 319 0.69 -11.57 -15.49
CA TYR A 319 0.75 -10.15 -15.80
C TYR A 319 1.85 -9.49 -14.94
N SER A 320 1.55 -8.37 -14.29
CA SER A 320 2.40 -7.74 -13.27
C SER A 320 2.03 -8.21 -11.87
N ASP A 321 2.97 -8.14 -10.93
CA ASP A 321 2.69 -8.26 -9.49
C ASP A 321 2.14 -6.96 -8.86
N HIS A 322 2.02 -5.90 -9.66
CA HIS A 322 1.34 -4.65 -9.33
C HIS A 322 -0.02 -4.54 -10.04
N LEU A 323 -0.93 -3.79 -9.43
CA LEU A 323 -2.21 -3.39 -9.99
C LEU A 323 -2.14 -1.91 -10.37
N PRO A 324 -2.61 -1.50 -11.56
CA PRO A 324 -2.65 -0.08 -11.92
C PRO A 324 -3.52 0.72 -10.94
N VAL A 325 -3.13 1.96 -10.67
CA VAL A 325 -3.98 2.94 -9.99
C VAL A 325 -4.25 4.11 -10.91
N TYR A 326 -5.46 4.68 -10.83
CA TYR A 326 -5.88 5.76 -11.71
C TYR A 326 -6.81 6.74 -11.00
N ALA A 327 -6.94 7.92 -11.60
CA ALA A 327 -7.83 8.99 -11.19
C ALA A 327 -8.34 9.75 -12.43
N PHE A 328 -9.43 10.49 -12.27
CA PHE A 328 -9.95 11.39 -13.30
C PHE A 328 -9.66 12.85 -12.95
N PHE A 329 -9.41 13.64 -13.98
CA PHE A 329 -9.10 15.06 -13.91
C PHE A 329 -9.94 15.81 -14.94
N ASP A 330 -10.18 17.09 -14.71
CA ASP A 330 -11.03 17.93 -15.55
C ASP A 330 -10.40 19.32 -15.69
N THR A 331 -10.62 19.94 -16.85
CA THR A 331 -10.25 21.33 -17.17
C THR A 331 -11.39 22.30 -16.85
N SER A 332 -12.59 21.77 -16.57
CA SER A 332 -13.73 22.54 -16.12
C SER A 332 -13.61 22.86 -14.62
N PRO A 333 -14.03 24.07 -14.17
CA PRO A 333 -13.96 24.45 -12.75
C PRO A 333 -14.67 23.43 -11.84
N TYR A 334 -13.97 22.94 -10.81
CA TYR A 334 -14.51 21.94 -9.88
C TYR A 334 -15.86 22.34 -9.27
N ALA A 335 -16.86 21.48 -9.49
CA ALA A 335 -18.12 21.50 -8.76
C ALA A 335 -17.92 20.80 -7.41
N ALA A 336 -17.80 21.60 -6.34
CA ALA A 336 -17.74 21.06 -5.00
C ALA A 336 -18.97 20.18 -4.73
N ASP A 337 -18.74 18.93 -4.42
CA ASP A 337 -19.81 18.02 -4.04
C ASP A 337 -20.45 18.57 -2.77
N LYS A 338 -21.74 18.94 -2.83
CA LYS A 338 -22.48 19.53 -1.69
C LYS A 338 -22.51 18.57 -0.48
N ASN A 339 -22.18 17.29 -0.69
CA ASN A 339 -22.10 16.24 0.32
C ASN A 339 -20.66 15.79 0.68
N SER A 340 -19.61 16.46 0.20
CA SER A 340 -18.21 16.05 0.46
C SER A 340 -17.77 16.23 1.93
N GLN A 341 -18.63 16.78 2.79
CA GLN A 341 -18.45 16.86 4.25
C GLN A 341 -18.68 15.52 4.98
N LYS A 342 -18.49 14.36 4.34
CA LYS A 342 -18.19 13.17 5.12
C LYS A 342 -16.73 13.24 5.54
N ASN A 343 -16.46 14.10 6.53
CA ASN A 343 -15.35 13.94 7.45
C ASN A 343 -15.25 12.45 7.73
N LYS A 344 -14.14 11.80 7.37
CA LYS A 344 -13.82 10.47 7.87
C LYS A 344 -13.86 10.57 9.39
N THR A 345 -15.00 10.22 9.95
CA THR A 345 -15.26 10.46 11.36
C THR A 345 -14.59 9.28 12.03
N ILE A 346 -13.54 9.55 12.79
CA ILE A 346 -13.02 8.54 13.70
C ILE A 346 -14.16 8.27 14.68
N VAL A 347 -14.72 7.07 14.65
CA VAL A 347 -15.85 6.71 15.52
C VAL A 347 -15.31 5.97 16.73
N SER A 348 -15.60 6.47 17.93
CA SER A 348 -15.32 5.72 19.16
C SER A 348 -16.23 4.50 19.25
N LYS A 349 -15.64 3.31 19.39
CA LYS A 349 -16.36 2.04 19.56
C LYS A 349 -15.63 1.16 20.58
N PRO A 350 -16.36 0.27 21.28
CA PRO A 350 -15.72 -0.71 22.14
C PRO A 350 -15.08 -1.84 21.31
N ILE A 351 -14.13 -2.59 21.88
CA ILE A 351 -13.48 -3.74 21.20
C ILE A 351 -14.51 -4.77 20.71
N GLU A 352 -15.61 -4.96 21.44
CA GLU A 352 -16.73 -5.83 21.10
C GLU A 352 -17.29 -5.55 19.71
N PHE A 353 -17.34 -4.28 19.29
CA PHE A 353 -17.80 -3.89 17.96
C PHE A 353 -16.97 -4.54 16.85
N LEU A 354 -15.67 -4.72 17.06
CA LEU A 354 -14.80 -5.33 16.04
C LEU A 354 -15.23 -6.76 15.72
N TYR A 355 -15.84 -7.46 16.67
CA TYR A 355 -16.35 -8.82 16.49
C TYR A 355 -17.70 -8.88 15.77
N SER A 356 -18.44 -7.77 15.66
CA SER A 356 -19.73 -7.73 14.96
C SER A 356 -19.62 -7.38 13.48
N VAL A 357 -18.41 -7.03 13.01
CA VAL A 357 -18.16 -6.63 11.62
C VAL A 357 -17.05 -7.46 11.00
N GLU A 358 -17.15 -7.75 9.71
CA GLU A 358 -16.08 -8.45 8.98
C GLU A 358 -14.88 -7.53 8.71
N SER A 359 -15.16 -6.26 8.40
CA SER A 359 -14.17 -5.23 8.07
C SER A 359 -14.60 -3.85 8.59
N LEU A 360 -13.62 -2.95 8.72
CA LEU A 360 -13.86 -1.56 9.10
C LEU A 360 -14.15 -0.71 7.86
N LYS A 361 -15.26 0.04 7.91
CA LYS A 361 -15.61 1.04 6.88
C LYS A 361 -14.96 2.40 7.13
N GLU A 362 -14.63 2.67 8.39
CA GLU A 362 -14.11 3.92 8.90
C GLU A 362 -13.10 3.65 10.02
N GLU A 363 -12.35 4.67 10.41
CA GLU A 363 -11.40 4.56 11.53
C GLU A 363 -12.15 4.39 12.84
N VAL A 364 -11.72 3.43 13.66
CA VAL A 364 -12.33 3.14 14.96
C VAL A 364 -11.39 3.55 16.07
N LEU A 365 -11.78 4.51 16.89
CA LEU A 365 -11.07 4.85 18.12
C LEU A 365 -11.44 3.84 19.21
N LEU A 366 -10.42 3.15 19.72
CA LEU A 366 -10.49 2.32 20.92
C LEU A 366 -9.87 3.12 22.06
N GLU A 367 -10.74 3.72 22.87
CA GLU A 367 -10.32 4.53 24.01
C GLU A 367 -9.88 3.63 25.17
N ASP A 368 -8.89 4.09 25.92
CA ASP A 368 -8.54 3.52 27.22
C ASP A 368 -8.12 2.04 27.20
N VAL A 369 -7.53 1.59 26.08
CA VAL A 369 -7.04 0.21 25.94
C VAL A 369 -5.79 -0.03 26.77
N VAL A 370 -5.79 -1.10 27.55
CA VAL A 370 -4.68 -1.54 28.37
C VAL A 370 -3.92 -2.64 27.64
N VAL A 371 -2.61 -2.48 27.51
CA VAL A 371 -1.72 -3.49 26.91
C VAL A 371 -1.42 -4.58 27.95
N LEU A 372 -2.03 -5.74 27.79
CA LEU A 372 -1.86 -6.87 28.72
C LEU A 372 -0.58 -7.64 28.47
N MET A 373 -0.23 -7.80 27.19
CA MET A 373 0.94 -8.55 26.75
C MET A 373 1.46 -7.95 25.45
N LYS A 374 2.79 -7.94 25.29
CA LYS A 374 3.49 -7.50 24.07
C LYS A 374 4.65 -8.46 23.74
N ARG A 375 4.71 -8.91 22.49
CA ARG A 375 5.80 -9.75 21.97
C ARG A 375 6.23 -9.17 20.63
N GLY A 376 7.41 -8.54 20.57
CA GLY A 376 7.83 -7.80 19.37
C GLY A 376 6.85 -6.68 19.03
N ASN A 377 6.35 -6.65 17.80
CA ASN A 377 5.33 -5.70 17.33
C ASN A 377 3.90 -6.24 17.43
N HIS A 378 3.68 -7.26 18.27
CA HIS A 378 2.35 -7.78 18.55
C HIS A 378 1.94 -7.48 19.98
N ALA A 379 0.65 -7.27 20.22
CA ALA A 379 0.13 -7.08 21.56
C ALA A 379 -1.27 -7.65 21.74
N LEU A 380 -1.63 -7.96 22.98
CA LEU A 380 -3.01 -8.26 23.38
C LEU A 380 -3.51 -7.10 24.24
N ILE A 381 -4.64 -6.51 23.86
CA ILE A 381 -5.21 -5.34 24.52
C ILE A 381 -6.65 -5.58 24.98
N LYS A 382 -7.08 -4.89 26.05
CA LYS A 382 -8.46 -4.86 26.57
C LYS A 382 -8.82 -3.46 27.07
N GLN A 383 -10.07 -3.03 26.93
CA GLN A 383 -10.55 -1.77 27.53
C GLN A 383 -10.94 -1.94 29.00
N THR A 384 -11.57 -3.06 29.33
CA THR A 384 -12.02 -3.39 30.69
C THR A 384 -11.66 -4.83 31.04
N PRO A 385 -11.61 -5.18 32.35
CA PRO A 385 -11.36 -6.56 32.79
C PRO A 385 -12.32 -7.58 32.16
N ASN A 386 -13.63 -7.30 32.20
CA ASN A 386 -14.68 -8.23 31.78
C ASN A 386 -15.06 -8.11 30.29
N GLY A 387 -14.59 -7.07 29.60
CA GLY A 387 -14.82 -6.87 28.17
C GLY A 387 -14.03 -7.86 27.30
N ARG A 388 -14.13 -7.73 26.00
CA ARG A 388 -13.37 -8.51 25.02
C ARG A 388 -11.95 -7.99 24.89
N GLY A 389 -10.99 -8.91 24.78
CA GLY A 389 -9.67 -8.58 24.24
C GLY A 389 -9.60 -8.66 22.73
N ILE A 390 -8.57 -8.04 22.16
CA ILE A 390 -8.25 -8.09 20.74
C ILE A 390 -6.74 -8.15 20.55
N TYR A 391 -6.30 -8.94 19.58
CA TYR A 391 -4.89 -9.08 19.24
C TYR A 391 -4.48 -8.06 18.18
N LEU A 392 -3.42 -7.31 18.46
CA LEU A 392 -2.73 -6.43 17.52
C LEU A 392 -1.65 -7.24 16.81
N TYR A 393 -1.82 -7.48 15.50
CA TYR A 393 -0.86 -8.19 14.68
C TYR A 393 0.05 -7.21 13.93
N GLY A 394 1.32 -7.10 14.36
CA GLY A 394 2.33 -6.31 13.66
C GLY A 394 2.22 -4.80 13.83
N CYS A 395 1.15 -4.30 14.45
CA CYS A 395 0.85 -2.88 14.64
C CYS A 395 0.95 -2.39 16.10
N ALA A 396 1.74 -3.05 16.95
CA ALA A 396 1.93 -2.67 18.36
C ALA A 396 3.25 -1.93 18.63
N LYS A 397 3.85 -1.27 17.63
CA LYS A 397 5.10 -0.49 17.78
C LYS A 397 4.83 0.68 18.77
N GLY A 398 5.79 0.95 19.65
CA GLY A 398 5.68 2.04 20.64
C GLY A 398 4.76 1.77 21.85
N LEU A 399 4.02 0.66 21.88
CA LEU A 399 3.19 0.28 23.02
C LEU A 399 4.01 -0.39 24.14
N THR A 400 3.59 -0.23 25.39
CA THR A 400 4.24 -0.82 26.57
C THR A 400 3.25 -1.65 27.39
N GLU A 401 3.66 -2.85 27.81
CA GLU A 401 2.85 -3.69 28.71
C GLU A 401 2.51 -2.93 30.01
N GLY A 402 1.26 -3.05 30.47
CA GLY A 402 0.77 -2.38 31.67
C GLY A 402 0.48 -0.88 31.52
N ARG A 403 0.58 -0.32 30.32
CA ARG A 403 0.16 1.05 30.03
C ARG A 403 -1.18 1.11 29.30
N ARG A 404 -1.82 2.27 29.42
CA ARG A 404 -3.11 2.59 28.80
C ARG A 404 -2.90 3.55 27.61
N TYR A 405 -3.69 3.36 26.56
CA TYR A 405 -3.60 4.12 25.33
C TYR A 405 -4.98 4.41 24.75
N ASP A 406 -5.06 5.46 23.94
CA ASP A 406 -6.09 5.59 22.91
C ASP A 406 -5.45 5.15 21.58
N ILE A 407 -6.09 4.20 20.91
CA ILE A 407 -5.59 3.60 19.67
C ILE A 407 -6.67 3.72 18.60
N VAL A 408 -6.29 4.16 17.41
CA VAL A 408 -7.17 4.12 16.24
C VAL A 408 -6.86 2.86 15.44
N ALA A 409 -7.86 1.99 15.32
CA ALA A 409 -7.83 0.83 14.44
C ALA A 409 -8.31 1.21 13.04
N GLN A 410 -7.49 0.89 12.05
CA GLN A 410 -7.76 1.16 10.63
C GLN A 410 -8.14 -0.10 9.87
N ASN A 411 -7.65 -1.27 10.30
CA ASN A 411 -7.98 -2.53 9.64
C ASN A 411 -8.04 -3.71 10.61
N ILE A 412 -8.96 -4.63 10.32
CA ILE A 412 -9.14 -5.89 11.04
C ILE A 412 -9.12 -7.06 10.06
N ALA A 413 -8.73 -8.23 10.55
CA ALA A 413 -8.70 -9.46 9.78
C ALA A 413 -9.18 -10.65 10.62
N MET A 414 -9.51 -11.75 9.93
CA MET A 414 -9.77 -13.05 10.54
C MET A 414 -8.71 -14.04 10.06
N TYR A 415 -7.75 -14.39 10.91
CA TYR A 415 -6.68 -15.34 10.58
C TYR A 415 -6.99 -16.73 11.15
N HIS A 416 -7.42 -17.66 10.30
CA HIS A 416 -7.87 -19.00 10.71
C HIS A 416 -8.87 -18.99 11.88
N GLY A 417 -9.73 -17.97 11.94
CA GLY A 417 -10.73 -17.76 12.99
C GLY A 417 -10.29 -16.85 14.14
N LEU A 418 -9.02 -16.43 14.20
CA LEU A 418 -8.57 -15.41 15.16
C LEU A 418 -8.88 -14.01 14.63
N LYS A 419 -9.61 -13.21 15.40
CA LYS A 419 -9.91 -11.81 15.08
C LYS A 419 -8.73 -10.94 15.47
N GLU A 420 -8.21 -10.15 14.55
CA GLU A 420 -7.00 -9.36 14.77
C GLU A 420 -7.16 -7.95 14.22
N ILE A 421 -6.56 -6.96 14.88
CA ILE A 421 -6.30 -5.65 14.28
C ILE A 421 -4.94 -5.74 13.60
N THR A 422 -4.88 -5.41 12.31
CA THR A 422 -3.66 -5.51 11.52
C THR A 422 -3.02 -4.16 11.24
N HIS A 423 -3.80 -3.07 11.34
CA HIS A 423 -3.32 -1.70 11.16
C HIS A 423 -3.96 -0.83 12.24
N ALA A 424 -3.12 -0.19 13.03
CA ALA A 424 -3.52 0.74 14.07
C ALA A 424 -2.37 1.68 14.42
N TYR A 425 -2.71 2.86 14.94
CA TYR A 425 -1.76 3.80 15.47
C TYR A 425 -2.20 4.34 16.84
N ARG A 426 -1.21 4.69 17.65
CA ARG A 426 -1.43 5.31 18.96
C ARG A 426 -1.81 6.77 18.73
N VAL A 427 -2.93 7.18 19.30
CA VAL A 427 -3.31 8.61 19.37
C VAL A 427 -2.73 9.23 20.63
N LYS A 428 -2.83 8.53 21.77
CA LYS A 428 -2.44 9.08 23.06
C LYS A 428 -1.91 8.00 23.98
N GLU A 429 -0.82 8.32 24.67
CA GLU A 429 -0.35 7.54 25.82
C GLU A 429 -0.93 8.13 27.10
N LYS A 430 -1.50 7.27 27.94
CA LYS A 430 -2.10 7.63 29.23
C LYS A 430 -1.22 7.07 30.36
N THR A 431 -1.84 6.70 31.49
CA THR A 431 -1.14 6.29 32.71
C THR A 431 -0.75 4.81 32.72
N LYS A 432 0.18 4.44 33.60
CA LYS A 432 0.39 3.03 33.99
C LYS A 432 -0.85 2.51 34.72
N THR A 433 -1.22 1.26 34.48
CA THR A 433 -2.42 0.62 35.01
C THR A 433 -2.08 -0.72 35.65
N LYS A 434 -2.69 -1.04 36.79
CA LYS A 434 -2.62 -2.39 37.38
C LYS A 434 -3.40 -3.37 36.49
N THR A 435 -2.74 -4.41 36.00
CA THR A 435 -3.31 -5.34 35.01
C THR A 435 -3.83 -6.65 35.60
N ALA A 436 -3.62 -6.90 36.90
CA ALA A 436 -3.94 -8.20 37.51
C ALA A 436 -5.40 -8.63 37.30
N SER A 437 -6.35 -7.68 37.37
CA SER A 437 -7.78 -7.95 37.16
C SER A 437 -8.16 -8.31 35.73
N TYR A 438 -7.29 -8.10 34.73
CA TYR A 438 -7.61 -8.36 33.33
C TYR A 438 -7.31 -9.81 32.89
N PHE A 439 -6.59 -10.57 33.71
CA PHE A 439 -6.21 -11.94 33.39
C PHE A 439 -7.23 -12.95 33.92
N ASN A 440 -7.29 -14.12 33.28
CA ASN A 440 -8.08 -15.28 33.70
C ASN A 440 -9.61 -15.02 33.78
N GLN A 441 -10.11 -14.00 33.08
CA GLN A 441 -11.52 -13.58 33.17
C GLN A 441 -12.46 -14.50 32.39
N ASN A 442 -12.03 -14.98 31.22
CA ASN A 442 -12.85 -15.85 30.37
C ASN A 442 -11.96 -16.85 29.62
N THR A 443 -12.28 -18.14 29.74
CA THR A 443 -11.56 -19.24 29.07
C THR A 443 -12.31 -19.85 27.88
N LYS A 444 -13.47 -19.28 27.52
CA LYS A 444 -14.35 -19.80 26.45
C LYS A 444 -14.26 -19.01 25.15
N VAL A 445 -13.56 -17.87 25.13
CA VAL A 445 -13.48 -16.99 23.97
C VAL A 445 -12.04 -16.63 23.61
N GLN A 446 -11.80 -16.36 22.33
CA GLN A 446 -10.49 -15.96 21.81
C GLN A 446 -10.07 -14.53 22.23
N ASN A 447 -8.77 -14.25 22.11
CA ASN A 447 -8.12 -12.99 22.50
C ASN A 447 -8.26 -12.67 24.00
N GLU A 448 -8.15 -13.69 24.85
CA GLU A 448 -8.09 -13.52 26.30
C GLU A 448 -6.69 -13.81 26.83
N ALA A 449 -6.36 -13.20 27.97
CA ALA A 449 -5.05 -13.32 28.59
C ALA A 449 -5.12 -14.24 29.82
N LEU A 450 -4.25 -15.24 29.85
CA LEU A 450 -4.09 -16.15 30.97
C LEU A 450 -2.78 -15.85 31.69
N LYS A 451 -2.78 -15.94 33.02
CA LYS A 451 -1.62 -15.60 33.85
C LYS A 451 -1.54 -16.44 35.11
N GLU A 452 -0.33 -16.86 35.46
CA GLU A 452 -0.02 -17.68 36.64
C GLU A 452 -0.90 -18.96 36.77
N ILE A 453 -1.29 -19.58 35.65
CA ILE A 453 -2.09 -20.80 35.67
C ILE A 453 -1.20 -22.05 35.68
N ILE A 454 -1.59 -23.05 36.47
CA ILE A 454 -0.86 -24.32 36.61
C ILE A 454 -1.70 -25.44 36.02
N GLY A 455 -1.06 -26.32 35.27
CA GLY A 455 -1.73 -27.45 34.63
C GLY A 455 -0.76 -28.48 34.08
N ILE A 456 -1.31 -29.55 33.52
CA ILE A 456 -0.53 -30.66 32.97
C ILE A 456 -0.52 -30.56 31.45
N TYR A 457 0.66 -30.68 30.84
CA TYR A 457 0.80 -30.82 29.38
C TYR A 457 0.78 -32.28 28.98
N LYS A 458 -0.22 -32.71 28.21
CA LYS A 458 -0.33 -34.09 27.71
C LYS A 458 -1.07 -34.15 26.38
N GLY A 459 -0.54 -34.86 25.40
CA GLY A 459 -1.19 -35.09 24.10
C GLY A 459 -1.49 -33.80 23.32
N LYS A 460 -0.61 -32.79 23.40
CA LYS A 460 -0.82 -31.43 22.85
C LYS A 460 -1.98 -30.64 23.50
N ASN A 461 -2.49 -31.12 24.63
CA ASN A 461 -3.48 -30.42 25.44
C ASN A 461 -2.87 -29.94 26.75
N PHE A 462 -3.48 -28.90 27.31
CA PHE A 462 -3.21 -28.35 28.62
C PHE A 462 -4.44 -28.53 29.50
N TYR A 463 -4.27 -29.29 30.58
CA TYR A 463 -5.31 -29.63 31.55
C TYR A 463 -5.13 -28.77 32.80
N PHE A 464 -6.08 -27.88 33.08
CA PHE A 464 -6.00 -26.92 34.18
C PHE A 464 -7.39 -26.57 34.68
N ASN A 465 -7.57 -26.39 35.99
CA ASN A 465 -8.85 -25.97 36.60
C ASN A 465 -10.09 -26.76 36.10
N GLY A 466 -9.96 -28.07 35.90
CA GLY A 466 -11.05 -28.93 35.38
C GLY A 466 -11.38 -28.72 33.90
N GLN A 467 -10.59 -27.94 33.16
CA GLN A 467 -10.74 -27.66 31.74
C GLN A 467 -9.60 -28.27 30.94
N THR A 468 -9.88 -28.55 29.66
CA THR A 468 -8.90 -29.04 28.70
C THR A 468 -8.93 -28.13 27.48
N LEU A 469 -7.79 -27.56 27.12
CA LEU A 469 -7.62 -26.80 25.88
C LEU A 469 -6.39 -27.30 25.11
N PRO A 470 -6.43 -27.32 23.77
CA PRO A 470 -5.22 -27.48 22.97
C PRO A 470 -4.19 -26.41 23.35
N ILE A 471 -2.91 -26.77 23.37
CA ILE A 471 -1.82 -25.83 23.64
C ILE A 471 -0.79 -25.85 22.51
N HIS A 472 -0.46 -24.66 22.04
CA HIS A 472 0.48 -24.42 20.95
C HIS A 472 1.66 -23.59 21.43
N PHE A 473 2.87 -24.14 21.23
CA PHE A 473 4.13 -23.44 21.46
C PHE A 473 4.61 -22.86 20.13
N LYS A 474 4.76 -21.54 20.05
CA LYS A 474 5.24 -20.87 18.81
C LYS A 474 6.64 -21.32 18.42
N ASN A 475 7.49 -21.59 19.40
CA ASN A 475 8.80 -22.17 19.18
C ASN A 475 8.77 -23.68 19.49
N LYS A 476 8.99 -24.50 18.45
CA LYS A 476 8.99 -25.97 18.58
C LYS A 476 10.06 -26.48 19.56
N LYS A 477 11.18 -25.76 19.73
CA LYS A 477 12.25 -26.13 20.67
C LYS A 477 11.83 -25.99 22.13
N ASP A 478 10.79 -25.20 22.41
CA ASP A 478 10.34 -24.94 23.78
C ASP A 478 9.32 -25.99 24.26
N ILE A 479 8.91 -26.95 23.43
CA ILE A 479 7.88 -27.93 23.79
C ILE A 479 8.38 -28.80 24.97
N PRO A 480 7.68 -28.83 26.12
CA PRO A 480 8.07 -29.64 27.27
C PRO A 480 7.76 -31.13 27.06
N ARG A 481 8.30 -31.99 27.94
CA ARG A 481 8.03 -33.44 27.91
C ARG A 481 6.56 -33.71 28.21
N GLN A 482 6.00 -34.76 27.60
CA GLN A 482 4.62 -35.20 27.90
C GLN A 482 4.48 -35.52 29.39
N GLY A 483 3.34 -35.14 29.98
CA GLY A 483 3.06 -35.27 31.41
C GLY A 483 3.65 -34.15 32.28
N SER A 484 4.42 -33.21 31.73
CA SER A 484 5.02 -32.14 32.53
C SER A 484 3.96 -31.24 33.17
N LYS A 485 4.12 -30.96 34.47
CA LYS A 485 3.37 -29.92 35.17
C LYS A 485 3.96 -28.56 34.81
N LEU A 486 3.17 -27.72 34.16
CA LEU A 486 3.58 -26.39 33.71
C LEU A 486 2.93 -25.32 34.57
N LYS A 487 3.70 -24.30 34.92
CA LYS A 487 3.19 -23.01 35.35
C LYS A 487 3.32 -22.03 34.20
N LEU A 488 2.19 -21.64 33.61
CA LEU A 488 2.15 -20.62 32.57
C LEU A 488 2.14 -19.26 33.27
N HIS A 489 3.28 -18.57 33.25
CA HIS A 489 3.38 -17.20 33.73
C HIS A 489 2.50 -16.28 32.90
N TYR A 490 2.47 -16.52 31.58
CA TYR A 490 1.55 -15.88 30.65
C TYR A 490 1.15 -16.84 29.54
N ALA A 491 -0.09 -16.74 29.08
CA ALA A 491 -0.50 -17.34 27.82
C ALA A 491 -1.60 -16.52 27.16
N HIS A 492 -1.69 -16.62 25.83
CA HIS A 492 -2.78 -16.04 25.06
C HIS A 492 -3.78 -17.14 24.73
N LEU A 493 -5.05 -16.92 25.03
CA LEU A 493 -6.13 -17.76 24.54
C LEU A 493 -6.44 -17.36 23.09
N GLY A 494 -5.70 -17.93 22.15
CA GLY A 494 -5.81 -17.66 20.72
C GLY A 494 -6.78 -18.61 20.02
N TYR A 495 -6.81 -18.51 18.69
CA TYR A 495 -7.65 -19.36 17.85
C TYR A 495 -6.89 -19.77 16.59
N TYR A 496 -6.98 -21.05 16.21
CA TYR A 496 -6.50 -21.55 14.92
C TYR A 496 -7.35 -22.74 14.54
N LYS A 497 -8.41 -22.49 13.78
CA LYS A 497 -9.53 -23.44 13.50
C LYS A 497 -10.30 -23.89 14.76
N GLN A 498 -9.70 -23.84 15.94
CA GLN A 498 -10.27 -24.08 17.26
C GLN A 498 -9.61 -23.17 18.30
N LEU A 499 -10.27 -22.99 19.45
CA LEU A 499 -9.74 -22.26 20.60
C LEU A 499 -8.52 -23.00 21.18
N GLN A 500 -7.46 -22.27 21.53
CA GLN A 500 -6.23 -22.87 22.05
C GLN A 500 -5.41 -21.92 22.92
N VAL A 501 -4.65 -22.48 23.85
CA VAL A 501 -3.63 -21.76 24.63
C VAL A 501 -2.39 -21.59 23.78
N VAL A 502 -1.90 -20.37 23.62
CA VAL A 502 -0.71 -20.04 22.83
C VAL A 502 0.40 -19.53 23.75
N VAL A 503 1.52 -20.24 23.72
CA VAL A 503 2.76 -19.88 24.42
C VAL A 503 3.74 -19.35 23.40
N TYR A 504 4.17 -18.10 23.57
CA TYR A 504 5.02 -17.44 22.58
C TYR A 504 6.50 -17.77 22.79
N ASN A 505 6.96 -17.72 24.03
CA ASN A 505 8.39 -17.81 24.36
C ASN A 505 8.63 -18.72 25.56
N LYS A 506 9.85 -19.25 25.70
CA LYS A 506 10.27 -20.03 26.89
C LYS A 506 10.02 -19.32 28.22
N LYS A 507 10.18 -18.00 28.29
CA LYS A 507 9.95 -17.20 29.50
C LYS A 507 8.49 -17.15 29.96
N ASP A 508 7.55 -17.55 29.09
CA ASP A 508 6.12 -17.48 29.38
C ASP A 508 5.65 -18.67 30.23
N PHE A 509 6.51 -19.67 30.45
CA PHE A 509 6.20 -20.80 31.32
C PHE A 509 7.43 -21.40 32.01
N SER A 510 7.18 -22.08 33.12
CA SER A 510 8.17 -22.92 33.81
C SER A 510 7.61 -24.33 34.00
N ILE A 511 8.52 -25.30 34.12
CA ILE A 511 8.17 -26.65 34.55
C ILE A 511 8.22 -26.62 36.08
N VAL A 512 7.10 -26.97 36.71
CA VAL A 512 7.02 -27.11 38.16
C VAL A 512 7.70 -28.44 38.48
N ARG A 513 8.83 -28.38 39.19
CA ARG A 513 9.44 -29.59 39.78
C ARG A 513 8.64 -29.93 41.02
N GLU A 514 8.31 -31.20 41.17
CA GLU A 514 7.74 -31.74 42.40
C GLU A 514 8.74 -31.68 43.55
#